data_AF-A0A139NRF6-F1
#
_entry.id   AF-A0A139NRF6-F1
#
_cell.length_a   1.000
_cell.length_b   1.000
_cell.length_c   1.000
_cell.angle_alpha   90.00
_cell.angle_beta   90.00
_cell.angle_gamma   90.00
#
_symmetry.space_group_name_H-M   'P 1'
#
loop_
_entity.id
_entity.type
_entity.pdbx_description
1 polymer ?
#
loop_
_entity_poly.entity_id
_entity_poly.type
_entity_poly.pdbx_seq_one_letter_code
_entity_poly.pdbx_strand_id
1 'polypeptide(L)'
;MPDILNVEQELYALEDKKRQGHASVDRKMNELYDRKRQLERLMEDRFVRFHDLIDRLELTAYCDPSQLHHLFGSYQADIETAYRRKERDLWEELDQIDQSYRKENRQLEDRLDKLQKARGRWLTSDQQKPNP
;
A
#
# COMPACT_ATOMS: atom_id res chain seq x y z
N MET A 1 -1.12 42.36 7.39
CA MET A 1 -1.90 41.23 7.94
C MET A 1 -2.19 40.29 6.78
N PRO A 2 -2.06 38.95 6.94
CA PRO A 2 -2.49 38.04 5.88
C PRO A 2 -4.00 38.21 5.68
N ASP A 3 -4.40 38.35 4.42
CA ASP A 3 -5.79 38.55 3.99
C ASP A 3 -6.63 37.33 4.38
N ILE A 4 -7.80 37.51 4.99
CA ILE A 4 -8.67 36.39 5.41
C ILE A 4 -9.02 35.48 4.22
N LEU A 5 -9.12 36.08 3.03
CA LEU A 5 -9.32 35.40 1.76
C LEU A 5 -8.18 34.42 1.45
N ASN A 6 -6.92 34.79 1.74
CA ASN A 6 -5.76 33.92 1.54
C ASN A 6 -5.78 32.73 2.51
N VAL A 7 -6.23 32.94 3.75
CA VAL A 7 -6.35 31.85 4.75
C VAL A 7 -7.43 30.84 4.33
N GLU A 8 -8.57 31.31 3.83
CA GLU A 8 -9.66 30.43 3.36
C GLU A 8 -9.28 29.66 2.09
N GLN A 9 -8.60 30.32 1.14
CA GLN A 9 -8.06 29.65 -0.05
C GLN A 9 -7.02 28.59 0.32
N GLU A 10 -6.12 28.88 1.27
CA GLU A 10 -5.10 27.93 1.72
C GLU A 10 -5.72 26.73 2.46
N LEU A 11 -6.76 26.94 3.28
CA LEU A 11 -7.50 25.86 3.92
C LEU A 11 -8.14 24.92 2.90
N TYR A 12 -8.83 25.48 1.90
CA TYR A 12 -9.45 24.68 0.84
C TYR A 12 -8.41 23.87 0.06
N ALA A 13 -7.28 24.49 -0.31
CA ALA A 13 -6.21 23.81 -1.03
C ALA A 13 -5.58 22.67 -0.21
N LEU A 14 -5.45 22.83 1.11
CA LEU A 14 -4.92 21.79 1.99
C LEU A 14 -5.89 20.63 2.19
N GLU A 15 -7.19 20.91 2.31
CA GLU A 15 -8.23 19.87 2.39
C GLU A 15 -8.31 19.06 1.09
N ASP A 16 -8.23 19.73 -0.07
CA ASP A 16 -8.20 19.05 -1.37
C ASP A 16 -6.93 18.21 -1.53
N LYS A 17 -5.77 18.76 -1.15
CA LYS A 17 -4.50 18.00 -1.16
C LYS A 17 -4.57 16.76 -0.26
N LYS A 18 -5.18 16.86 0.92
CA LYS A 18 -5.39 15.71 1.81
C LYS A 18 -6.26 14.65 1.14
N ARG A 19 -7.38 15.05 0.53
CA ARG A 19 -8.30 14.15 -0.19
C ARG A 19 -7.61 13.44 -1.37
N GLN A 20 -6.84 14.19 -2.15
CA GLN A 20 -6.06 13.63 -3.26
C GLN A 20 -4.98 12.65 -2.76
N GLY A 21 -4.32 12.96 -1.64
CA GLY A 21 -3.35 12.09 -0.98
C GLY A 21 -3.96 10.75 -0.58
N HIS A 22 -5.11 10.76 0.11
CA HIS A 22 -5.87 9.56 0.45
C HIS A 22 -6.19 8.72 -0.80
N ALA A 23 -6.80 9.33 -1.82
CA ALA A 23 -7.20 8.63 -3.04
C ALA A 23 -6.01 8.07 -3.85
N SER A 24 -4.83 8.67 -3.72
CA SER A 24 -3.59 8.17 -4.33
C SER A 24 -3.06 6.93 -3.60
N VAL A 25 -3.09 6.95 -2.26
CA VAL A 25 -2.68 5.80 -1.44
C VAL A 25 -3.64 4.63 -1.60
N ASP A 26 -4.94 4.86 -1.58
CA ASP A 26 -5.94 3.81 -1.81
C ASP A 26 -5.72 3.10 -3.15
N ARG A 27 -5.39 3.86 -4.21
CA ARG A 27 -5.05 3.29 -5.52
C ARG A 27 -3.80 2.41 -5.46
N LYS A 28 -2.71 2.89 -4.86
CA LYS A 28 -1.48 2.11 -4.72
C LYS A 28 -1.67 0.86 -3.86
N MET A 29 -2.46 0.96 -2.78
CA MET A 29 -2.80 -0.18 -1.93
C MET A 29 -3.56 -1.24 -2.74
N ASN A 30 -4.56 -0.83 -3.53
CA ASN A 30 -5.31 -1.75 -4.40
C ASN A 30 -4.41 -2.43 -5.43
N GLU A 31 -3.51 -1.68 -6.08
CA GLU A 31 -2.54 -2.25 -7.03
C GLU A 31 -1.64 -3.30 -6.39
N LEU A 32 -1.20 -3.07 -5.13
CA LEU A 32 -0.36 -4.03 -4.40
C LEU A 32 -1.14 -5.28 -3.95
N TYR A 33 -2.39 -5.13 -3.51
CA TYR A 33 -3.25 -6.27 -3.22
C TYR A 33 -3.54 -7.11 -4.48
N ASP A 34 -3.75 -6.47 -5.63
CA ASP A 34 -3.94 -7.16 -6.90
C ASP A 34 -2.66 -7.90 -7.33
N ARG A 35 -1.48 -7.27 -7.20
CA ARG A 35 -0.18 -7.93 -7.44
C ARG A 35 0.02 -9.13 -6.50
N LYS A 36 -0.37 -9.03 -5.23
CA LYS A 36 -0.31 -10.14 -4.28
C LYS A 36 -1.21 -11.30 -4.73
N ARG A 37 -2.46 -11.00 -5.07
CA ARG A 37 -3.42 -12.00 -5.55
C ARG A 37 -2.94 -12.68 -6.85
N GLN A 38 -2.31 -11.94 -7.74
CA GLN A 38 -1.70 -12.50 -8.95
C GLN A 38 -0.54 -13.45 -8.61
N LEU A 39 0.30 -13.08 -7.63
CA LEU A 39 1.39 -13.92 -7.17
C LEU A 39 0.88 -15.23 -6.56
N GLU A 40 -0.18 -15.18 -5.74
CA GLU A 40 -0.85 -16.36 -5.17
C GLU A 40 -1.37 -17.29 -6.28
N ARG A 41 -2.08 -16.75 -7.27
CA ARG A 41 -2.59 -17.53 -8.42
C ARG A 41 -1.47 -18.18 -9.24
N LEU A 42 -0.37 -17.46 -9.47
CA LEU A 42 0.77 -17.99 -10.21
C LEU A 42 1.44 -19.14 -9.45
N MET A 43 1.44 -19.11 -8.13
CA MET A 43 1.93 -20.22 -7.31
C MET A 43 1.03 -21.42 -7.39
N GLU A 44 -0.28 -21.23 -7.21
CA GLU A 44 -1.26 -22.31 -7.33
C GLU A 44 -1.17 -23.00 -8.70
N ASP A 45 -1.15 -22.22 -9.79
CA ASP A 45 -1.02 -22.77 -11.16
C ASP A 45 0.30 -23.51 -11.35
N ARG A 46 1.41 -22.98 -10.82
CA ARG A 46 2.72 -23.67 -10.88
C ARG A 46 2.70 -24.97 -10.09
N PHE A 47 2.12 -25.00 -8.88
CA PHE A 47 2.03 -26.21 -8.09
C PHE A 47 1.16 -27.27 -8.75
N VAL A 48 -0.02 -26.89 -9.26
CA VAL A 48 -0.92 -27.82 -9.95
C VAL A 48 -0.24 -28.44 -11.17
N ARG A 49 0.34 -27.61 -12.05
CA ARG A 49 1.06 -28.12 -13.24
C ARG A 49 2.27 -28.98 -12.88
N PHE A 50 2.94 -28.63 -11.80
CA PHE A 50 4.10 -29.39 -11.34
C PHE A 50 3.67 -30.77 -10.83
N HIS A 51 2.62 -30.86 -10.00
CA HIS A 51 2.04 -32.13 -9.57
C HIS A 51 1.52 -32.98 -10.74
N ASP A 52 0.83 -32.38 -11.71
CA ASP A 52 0.40 -33.10 -12.92
C ASP A 52 1.58 -33.74 -13.70
N LEU A 53 2.75 -33.08 -13.69
CA LEU A 53 3.95 -33.61 -14.31
C LEU A 53 4.53 -34.79 -13.50
N ILE A 54 4.49 -34.70 -12.17
CA ILE A 54 4.90 -35.78 -11.26
C ILE A 54 4.09 -37.04 -11.56
N ASP A 55 2.76 -36.93 -11.53
CA ASP A 55 1.86 -38.07 -11.74
C ASP A 55 2.12 -38.74 -13.10
N ARG A 56 2.38 -37.94 -14.14
CA ARG A 56 2.74 -38.47 -15.47
C ARG A 56 4.08 -39.20 -15.47
N LEU A 57 5.09 -38.67 -14.78
CA LEU A 57 6.42 -39.28 -14.73
C LEU A 57 6.42 -40.57 -13.91
N GLU A 58 5.70 -40.61 -12.79
CA GLU A 58 5.52 -41.81 -11.97
C GLU A 58 4.87 -42.94 -12.78
N LEU A 59 3.89 -42.61 -13.64
CA LEU A 59 3.23 -43.57 -14.53
C LEU A 59 4.13 -44.14 -15.64
N THR A 60 5.25 -43.49 -15.96
CA THR A 60 6.14 -43.93 -17.06
C THR A 60 7.22 -44.95 -16.66
N ALA A 61 7.30 -45.38 -15.39
CA ALA A 61 8.18 -46.46 -14.91
C ALA A 61 9.70 -46.31 -15.14
N TYR A 62 10.18 -45.20 -15.73
CA TYR A 62 11.60 -44.98 -16.04
C TYR A 62 12.39 -44.22 -14.96
N CYS A 63 11.79 -43.89 -13.82
CA CYS A 63 12.46 -43.17 -12.74
C CYS A 63 12.24 -43.84 -11.38
N ASP A 64 13.30 -43.83 -10.56
CA ASP A 64 13.25 -44.23 -9.15
C ASP A 64 12.35 -43.24 -8.38
N PRO A 65 11.26 -43.69 -7.74
CA PRO A 65 10.35 -42.83 -6.99
C PRO A 65 11.05 -41.99 -5.92
N SER A 66 12.14 -42.50 -5.33
CA SER A 66 12.89 -41.77 -4.30
C SER A 66 13.68 -40.57 -4.88
N GLN A 67 14.21 -40.73 -6.09
CA GLN A 67 14.93 -39.65 -6.80
C GLN A 67 13.96 -38.59 -7.33
N LEU A 68 12.82 -39.03 -7.88
CA LEU A 68 11.71 -38.15 -8.24
C LEU A 68 11.28 -37.32 -7.03
N HIS A 69 10.95 -37.97 -5.91
CA HIS A 69 10.51 -37.28 -4.69
C HIS A 69 11.54 -36.26 -4.18
N HIS A 70 12.83 -36.59 -4.19
CA HIS A 70 13.89 -35.66 -3.79
C HIS A 70 13.98 -34.45 -4.73
N LEU A 71 13.98 -34.68 -6.05
CA LEU A 71 14.06 -33.60 -7.05
C LEU A 71 12.84 -32.67 -6.95
N PHE A 72 11.65 -33.25 -6.73
CA PHE A 72 10.41 -32.48 -6.52
C PHE A 72 10.40 -31.70 -5.22
N GLY A 73 10.82 -32.30 -4.11
CA GLY A 73 10.95 -31.60 -2.84
C GLY A 73 11.87 -30.39 -2.94
N SER A 74 12.98 -30.51 -3.68
CA SER A 74 13.91 -29.40 -3.92
C SER A 74 13.29 -28.28 -4.76
N TYR A 75 12.58 -28.62 -5.84
CA TYR A 75 11.95 -27.64 -6.71
C TYR A 75 10.76 -26.92 -6.04
N GLN A 76 9.97 -27.66 -5.26
CA GLN A 76 8.91 -27.09 -4.44
C GLN A 76 9.49 -26.09 -3.43
N ALA A 77 10.57 -26.46 -2.74
CA ALA A 77 11.24 -25.57 -1.79
C ALA A 77 11.77 -24.28 -2.46
N ASP A 78 12.33 -24.39 -3.67
CA ASP A 78 12.81 -23.24 -4.44
C ASP A 78 11.66 -22.30 -4.85
N ILE A 79 10.55 -22.87 -5.32
CA ILE A 79 9.33 -22.12 -5.67
C ILE A 79 8.75 -21.42 -4.45
N GLU A 80 8.60 -22.12 -3.32
CA GLU A 80 8.12 -21.52 -2.07
C GLU A 80 9.05 -20.41 -1.58
N THR A 81 10.36 -20.61 -1.68
CA THR A 81 11.36 -19.61 -1.29
C THR A 81 11.25 -18.37 -2.17
N ALA A 82 11.13 -18.54 -3.49
CA ALA A 82 10.96 -17.43 -4.42
C ALA A 82 9.65 -16.67 -4.16
N TYR A 83 8.56 -17.39 -3.84
CA TYR A 83 7.29 -16.78 -3.46
C TYR A 83 7.37 -15.97 -2.19
N ARG A 84 7.89 -16.55 -1.10
CA ARG A 84 8.00 -15.87 0.19
C ARG A 84 8.87 -14.62 0.09
N ARG A 85 9.92 -14.65 -0.74
CA ARG A 85 10.74 -13.46 -1.02
C ARG A 85 9.88 -12.36 -1.67
N LYS A 86 9.17 -12.68 -2.77
CA LYS A 86 8.31 -11.71 -3.45
C LYS A 86 7.16 -11.21 -2.57
N GLU A 87 6.57 -12.07 -1.75
CA GLU A 87 5.51 -11.70 -0.82
C GLU A 87 6.05 -10.71 0.22
N ARG A 88 7.22 -10.97 0.81
CA ARG A 88 7.88 -10.05 1.72
C ARG A 88 8.18 -8.71 1.05
N ASP A 89 8.72 -8.71 -0.17
CA ASP A 89 9.03 -7.47 -0.90
C ASP A 89 7.76 -6.62 -1.11
N LEU A 90 6.61 -7.25 -1.41
CA LEU A 90 5.32 -6.56 -1.50
C LEU A 90 4.85 -5.98 -0.15
N TRP A 91 5.06 -6.71 0.95
CA TRP A 91 4.73 -6.22 2.28
C TRP A 91 5.63 -5.05 2.71
N GLU A 92 6.91 -5.09 2.37
CA GLU A 92 7.83 -3.97 2.60
C GLU A 92 7.43 -2.74 1.78
N GLU A 93 7.00 -2.92 0.53
CA GLU A 93 6.47 -1.83 -0.32
C GLU A 93 5.20 -1.21 0.29
N LEU A 94 4.28 -2.04 0.80
CA LEU A 94 3.06 -1.61 1.49
C LEU A 94 3.38 -0.80 2.76
N ASP A 95 4.28 -1.29 3.60
CA ASP A 95 4.68 -0.62 4.84
C ASP A 95 5.32 0.75 4.57
N GLN A 96 6.16 0.85 3.52
CA GLN A 96 6.75 2.13 3.11
C GLN A 96 5.70 3.15 2.66
N ILE A 97 4.69 2.71 1.90
CA ILE A 97 3.60 3.59 1.45
C ILE A 97 2.80 4.08 2.66
N ASP A 98 2.43 3.19 3.57
CA ASP A 98 1.67 3.52 4.78
C ASP A 98 2.44 4.49 5.68
N GLN A 99 3.73 4.23 5.95
CA GLN A 99 4.57 5.12 6.75
C GLN A 99 4.72 6.52 6.14
N SER A 100 4.99 6.58 4.83
CA SER A 100 5.14 7.84 4.10
C SER A 100 3.84 8.65 4.13
N TYR A 101 2.71 7.98 3.90
CA TYR A 101 1.39 8.58 3.95
C TYR A 101 1.03 9.10 5.35
N ARG A 102 1.24 8.32 6.40
CA ARG A 102 0.99 8.76 7.79
C ARG A 102 1.80 10.00 8.13
N LYS A 103 3.05 10.07 7.67
CA LYS A 103 3.92 11.23 7.89
C LYS A 103 3.40 12.47 7.16
N GLU A 104 3.06 12.36 5.88
CA GLU A 104 2.53 13.48 5.10
C GLU A 104 1.16 13.95 5.64
N ASN A 105 0.27 13.01 5.95
CA ASN A 105 -1.05 13.34 6.48
C ASN A 105 -0.96 14.07 7.83
N ARG A 106 -0.06 13.65 8.72
CA ARG A 106 0.18 14.35 9.99
C ARG A 106 0.65 15.79 9.78
N GLN A 107 1.55 16.02 8.84
CA GLN A 107 2.03 17.38 8.51
C GLN A 107 0.91 18.26 7.94
N LEU A 108 0.03 17.69 7.13
CA LEU A 108 -1.14 18.39 6.59
C LEU A 108 -2.14 18.73 7.71
N GLU A 109 -2.42 17.79 8.62
CA GLU A 109 -3.30 17.99 9.78
C GLU A 109 -2.76 19.08 10.71
N ASP A 110 -1.47 19.07 11.03
CA ASP A 110 -0.83 20.10 11.84
C ASP A 110 -0.93 21.49 11.19
N ARG A 111 -0.83 21.56 9.87
CA ARG A 111 -0.95 22.83 9.13
C ARG A 111 -2.41 23.33 9.07
N LEU A 112 -3.35 22.42 8.85
CA LEU A 112 -4.79 22.71 8.90
C LEU A 112 -5.19 23.26 10.27
N ASP A 113 -4.78 22.61 11.36
CA ASP A 113 -5.07 23.05 12.72
C ASP A 113 -4.52 24.47 13.00
N LYS A 114 -3.29 24.77 12.57
CA LYS A 114 -2.70 26.11 12.71
C LYS A 114 -3.50 27.19 11.98
N LEU A 115 -3.91 26.92 10.74
CA LEU A 115 -4.68 27.86 9.93
C LEU A 115 -6.11 28.03 10.46
N GLN A 116 -6.75 26.95 10.91
CA GLN A 116 -8.08 27.00 11.55
C GLN A 116 -8.05 27.84 12.83
N LYS A 117 -7.01 27.66 13.67
CA LYS A 117 -6.80 28.49 14.87
C LYS A 117 -6.55 29.96 14.52
N ALA A 118 -5.76 30.24 13.47
CA ALA A 118 -5.50 31.60 13.01
C ALA A 118 -6.80 32.28 12.52
N ARG A 119 -7.62 31.56 11.74
CA ARG A 119 -8.93 32.02 11.29
C ARG A 119 -9.87 32.31 12.47
N GLY A 120 -9.95 31.39 13.43
CA GLY A 120 -10.76 31.57 14.64
C GLY A 120 -10.38 32.82 15.43
N ARG A 121 -9.07 33.05 15.63
CA ARG A 121 -8.55 34.27 16.29
C ARG A 121 -8.95 35.54 15.55
N TRP A 122 -8.84 35.54 14.23
CA TRP A 122 -9.22 36.70 13.41
C TRP A 122 -10.71 37.04 13.55
N LEU A 123 -11.59 36.04 13.44
CA LEU A 123 -13.04 36.21 13.62
C LEU A 123 -13.40 36.78 15.00
N THR A 124 -12.70 36.36 16.05
CA THR A 124 -12.90 36.90 17.41
C THR A 124 -12.34 38.31 17.59
N SER A 125 -11.27 38.68 16.89
CA SER A 125 -10.67 40.02 16.97
C SER A 125 -11.49 41.07 16.21
N ASP A 126 -12.15 40.71 15.12
CA ASP A 126 -13.04 41.63 14.40
C ASP A 126 -14.38 41.87 15.12
N GLN A 127 -14.81 40.98 16.01
CA GLN A 127 -15.98 41.19 16.87
C GLN A 127 -15.74 42.14 18.06
N GLN A 128 -14.49 42.50 18.36
CA GLN A 128 -14.13 43.37 19.49
C GLN A 128 -13.85 44.83 19.09
N LYS A 129 -14.06 45.22 17.83
CA LYS A 129 -14.01 46.65 17.47
C LYS A 129 -15.24 47.35 18.06
N PRO A 130 -15.07 48.31 18.99
CA PRO A 130 -16.19 49.10 19.47
C PRO A 130 -16.78 49.88 18.28
N ASN A 131 -18.10 49.80 18.11
CA ASN A 131 -18.83 50.68 17.19
C ASN A 131 -18.47 52.14 17.53
N PRO A 132 -18.10 52.97 16.54
CA PRO A 132 -17.93 54.40 16.74
C PRO A 132 -19.26 55.08 17.10
#